data_AF-A0A3A8JM46-F1
#
_entry.id   AF-A0A3A8JM46-F1
#
_cell.length_a   1.000
_cell.length_b   1.000
_cell.length_c   1.000
_cell.angle_alpha   90.00
_cell.angle_beta   90.00
_cell.angle_gamma   90.00
#
_symmetry.space_group_name_H-M   'P 1'
#
loop_
_entity.id
_entity.type
_entity.pdbx_description
1 polymer ?
#
loop_
_entity_poly.entity_id
_entity_poly.type
_entity_poly.pdbx_seq_one_letter_code
_entity_poly.pdbx_strand_id
1 'polypeptide(L)'
;MAMRWKNRGSIVRNALGLGLGVGILLAATPGIASDAKGEGCAWFSGIEHCPLEASELYATDKGLVVKSTDGKQSGVSIDLKDASGWDAWLSPLEPDWDSQMVLTFTGTQPDGAPELLERVIVARSKEEDLGALYVDPSVHGASTYTVRGYNGGKLAFERFGVKPVQENLAGPGGSAQASRLVAFPGKFSSGHSVIEGPNGETCTPGLDFPNPRPVRFPDRTFSVAVDLVTVQPEGVALKSRTLREVTLQGVGLESFTLQKEVRTP
;
A
#
# COMPACT_ATOMS: atom_id res chain seq x y z
N MET A 1 -10.83 -18.45 -33.77
CA MET A 1 -11.46 -19.24 -32.69
C MET A 1 -10.40 -20.20 -32.16
N ALA A 2 -10.03 -20.26 -30.88
CA ALA A 2 -10.73 -19.91 -29.66
C ALA A 2 -9.77 -19.22 -28.65
N MET A 3 -10.22 -18.11 -28.08
CA MET A 3 -9.70 -17.55 -26.84
C MET A 3 -9.93 -18.56 -25.71
N ARG A 4 -8.89 -18.83 -24.92
CA ARG A 4 -9.01 -19.41 -23.59
C ARG A 4 -8.08 -18.69 -22.64
N TRP A 5 -8.59 -17.62 -22.02
CA TRP A 5 -8.10 -17.10 -20.76
C TRP A 5 -9.21 -17.32 -19.73
N LYS A 6 -9.07 -18.36 -18.92
CA LYS A 6 -9.92 -18.63 -17.75
C LYS A 6 -9.01 -18.99 -16.58
N ASN A 7 -8.73 -17.99 -15.75
CA ASN A 7 -8.81 -18.03 -14.28
C ASN A 7 -8.22 -16.73 -13.75
N ARG A 8 -9.05 -15.68 -13.72
CA ARG A 8 -8.83 -14.49 -12.90
C ARG A 8 -9.52 -14.74 -11.57
N GLY A 9 -8.75 -15.08 -10.56
CA GLY A 9 -9.23 -15.24 -9.19
C GLY A 9 -8.56 -14.23 -8.30
N SER A 10 -9.31 -13.25 -7.82
CA SER A 10 -8.98 -12.58 -6.56
C SER A 10 -9.04 -13.67 -5.47
N ILE A 11 -7.90 -14.06 -4.91
CA ILE A 11 -7.83 -14.99 -3.80
C ILE A 11 -7.30 -14.23 -2.57
N VAL A 12 -8.23 -13.62 -1.85
CA VAL A 12 -8.31 -13.78 -0.38
C VAL A 12 -9.20 -14.98 -0.02
N ARG A 13 -9.78 -15.68 -1.00
CA ARG A 13 -10.74 -16.78 -0.75
C ARG A 13 -10.21 -18.14 -1.18
N ASN A 14 -9.36 -18.75 -0.35
CA ASN A 14 -9.27 -20.21 -0.08
C ASN A 14 -7.91 -20.60 0.55
N ALA A 15 -7.50 -19.95 1.64
CA ALA A 15 -6.46 -20.48 2.54
C ALA A 15 -6.94 -20.66 3.99
N LEU A 16 -8.25 -20.55 4.24
CA LEU A 16 -8.88 -21.17 5.41
C LEU A 16 -9.23 -22.62 5.05
N GLY A 17 -8.19 -23.46 5.02
CA GLY A 17 -8.34 -24.90 5.13
C GLY A 17 -8.74 -25.28 6.55
N LEU A 18 -9.96 -24.96 6.96
CA LEU A 18 -10.65 -25.64 8.06
C LEU A 18 -12.02 -26.08 7.54
N GLY A 19 -12.17 -27.40 7.44
CA GLY A 19 -13.42 -28.02 7.07
C GLY A 19 -14.54 -27.68 8.06
N LEU A 20 -15.76 -27.74 7.52
CA LEU A 20 -17.04 -27.79 8.21
C LEU A 20 -17.44 -26.52 8.97
N GLY A 21 -18.34 -25.74 8.36
CA GLY A 21 -19.28 -24.90 9.12
C GLY A 21 -19.52 -23.52 8.55
N VAL A 22 -20.65 -23.38 7.84
CA VAL A 22 -21.42 -22.13 7.65
C VAL A 22 -20.68 -20.98 6.97
N GLY A 23 -20.82 -20.91 5.65
CA GLY A 23 -20.50 -19.70 4.89
C GLY A 23 -21.40 -18.54 5.32
N ILE A 24 -20.83 -17.55 6.01
CA ILE A 24 -21.40 -16.21 6.10
C ILE A 24 -20.61 -15.36 5.13
N LEU A 25 -21.18 -15.13 3.95
CA LEU A 25 -20.81 -14.00 3.11
C LEU A 25 -21.13 -12.73 3.91
N LEU A 26 -20.11 -12.05 4.43
CA LEU A 26 -20.23 -10.62 4.68
C LEU A 26 -20.15 -9.93 3.31
N ALA A 27 -21.29 -9.89 2.61
CA ALA A 27 -21.61 -8.67 1.89
C ALA A 27 -21.58 -7.58 2.96
N ALA A 28 -20.79 -6.52 2.76
CA ALA A 28 -20.98 -5.31 3.55
C ALA A 28 -22.47 -4.97 3.42
N THR A 29 -23.22 -5.17 4.50
CA THR A 29 -24.58 -4.67 4.63
C THR A 29 -24.52 -3.22 4.17
N PRO A 30 -25.42 -2.72 3.31
CA PRO A 30 -25.49 -1.30 3.02
C PRO A 30 -25.87 -0.60 4.32
N GLY A 31 -24.87 -0.34 5.15
CA GLY A 31 -24.92 0.53 6.28
C GLY A 31 -25.22 1.90 5.69
N ILE A 32 -26.43 2.36 5.99
CA ILE A 32 -26.91 3.72 5.85
C ILE A 32 -25.71 4.66 5.94
N ALA A 33 -25.46 5.43 4.87
CA ALA A 33 -24.52 6.53 4.85
C ALA A 33 -24.85 7.42 6.06
N SER A 34 -24.10 7.20 7.14
CA SER A 34 -24.27 7.91 8.40
C SER A 34 -23.32 9.07 8.30
N ASP A 35 -23.89 10.26 8.11
CA ASP A 35 -23.27 11.59 8.21
C ASP A 35 -21.78 11.57 8.55
N ALA A 36 -20.95 11.75 7.51
CA ALA A 36 -19.52 12.04 7.62
C ALA A 36 -19.32 13.14 8.67
N LYS A 37 -18.67 12.80 9.80
CA LYS A 37 -18.52 13.72 10.94
C LYS A 37 -17.37 14.72 10.80
N GLY A 38 -16.71 14.77 9.64
CA GLY A 38 -15.75 15.80 9.26
C GLY A 38 -16.16 16.46 7.94
N GLU A 39 -15.98 17.78 7.83
CA GLU A 39 -16.16 18.49 6.56
C GLU A 39 -15.28 17.83 5.48
N GLY A 40 -15.91 17.33 4.42
CA GLY A 40 -15.21 16.79 3.24
C GLY A 40 -14.86 15.30 3.27
N CYS A 41 -15.18 14.53 4.32
CA CYS A 41 -14.99 13.07 4.30
C CYS A 41 -16.00 12.37 3.37
N ALA A 42 -15.58 11.25 2.76
CA ALA A 42 -16.35 10.45 1.82
C ALA A 42 -16.34 8.98 2.21
N TRP A 43 -17.48 8.31 2.06
CA TRP A 43 -17.57 6.86 2.24
C TRP A 43 -17.23 6.14 0.92
N PHE A 44 -16.14 5.36 0.90
CA PHE A 44 -15.68 4.65 -0.29
C PHE A 44 -15.28 3.22 0.05
N SER A 45 -15.75 2.26 -0.75
CA SER A 45 -15.50 0.82 -0.54
C SER A 45 -15.85 0.28 0.87
N GLY A 46 -16.84 0.88 1.54
CA GLY A 46 -17.27 0.43 2.88
C GLY A 46 -16.44 1.01 4.04
N ILE A 47 -15.60 2.02 3.78
CA ILE A 47 -14.66 2.62 4.72
C ILE A 47 -14.71 4.16 4.58
N GLU A 48 -14.51 4.89 5.69
CA GLU A 48 -14.45 6.36 5.68
C GLU A 48 -13.08 6.84 5.18
N HIS A 49 -13.11 7.81 4.27
CA HIS A 49 -11.93 8.48 3.73
C HIS A 49 -12.06 9.97 4.01
N CYS A 50 -11.05 10.58 4.63
CA CYS A 50 -11.06 12.00 4.96
C CYS A 50 -9.92 12.72 4.23
N PRO A 51 -10.17 13.90 3.63
CA PRO A 51 -9.11 14.66 2.97
C PRO A 51 -8.04 15.06 4.00
N LEU A 52 -6.78 15.04 3.56
CA LEU A 52 -5.68 15.61 4.32
C LEU A 52 -5.28 16.95 3.73
N GLU A 53 -5.03 17.90 4.63
CA GLU A 53 -4.54 19.23 4.27
C GLU A 53 -5.42 19.93 3.21
N ALA A 54 -4.79 20.58 2.21
CA ALA A 54 -5.45 21.19 1.08
C ALA A 54 -5.86 20.14 0.03
N SER A 55 -6.77 19.23 0.41
CA SER A 55 -7.31 18.20 -0.49
C SER A 55 -8.83 18.16 -0.49
N GLU A 56 -9.40 17.71 -1.59
CA GLU A 56 -10.82 17.42 -1.77
C GLU A 56 -11.02 16.00 -2.31
N LEU A 57 -12.14 15.40 -1.93
CA LEU A 57 -12.51 14.04 -2.29
C LEU A 57 -13.73 14.03 -3.22
N TYR A 58 -13.63 13.30 -4.32
CA TYR A 58 -14.69 13.19 -5.32
C TYR A 58 -14.90 11.73 -5.75
N ALA A 59 -16.08 11.18 -5.49
CA ALA A 59 -16.42 9.85 -5.99
C ALA A 59 -16.75 9.90 -7.50
N THR A 60 -16.17 8.96 -8.25
CA THR A 60 -16.39 8.79 -9.69
C THR A 60 -16.74 7.33 -10.02
N ASP A 61 -17.10 7.07 -11.26
CA ASP A 61 -17.27 5.71 -11.80
C ASP A 61 -15.98 4.88 -11.73
N LYS A 62 -14.81 5.53 -11.74
CA LYS A 62 -13.49 4.90 -11.69
C LYS A 62 -12.93 4.70 -10.28
N GLY A 63 -13.47 5.39 -9.28
CA GLY A 63 -12.92 5.38 -7.92
C GLY A 63 -13.12 6.69 -7.17
N LEU A 64 -12.48 6.81 -6.00
CA LEU A 64 -12.42 8.02 -5.21
C LEU A 64 -11.20 8.85 -5.63
N VAL A 65 -11.45 9.98 -6.28
CA VAL A 65 -10.42 10.95 -6.66
C VAL A 65 -10.07 11.80 -5.45
N VAL A 66 -8.78 11.90 -5.16
CA VAL A 66 -8.16 12.79 -4.17
C VAL A 66 -7.44 13.87 -4.94
N LYS A 67 -7.85 15.13 -4.77
CA LYS A 67 -7.31 16.25 -5.54
C LYS A 67 -6.83 17.35 -4.62
N SER A 68 -5.65 17.88 -4.88
CA SER A 68 -5.10 19.06 -4.22
C SER A 68 -5.92 20.30 -4.56
N THR A 69 -6.23 21.11 -3.56
CA THR A 69 -6.90 22.41 -3.73
C THR A 69 -5.92 23.57 -3.89
N ASP A 70 -4.66 23.38 -3.50
CA ASP A 70 -3.59 24.38 -3.63
C ASP A 70 -2.55 24.04 -4.71
N GLY A 71 -2.71 22.90 -5.39
CA GLY A 71 -1.85 22.41 -6.46
C GLY A 71 -0.50 21.86 -5.99
N LYS A 72 -0.28 21.67 -4.68
CA LYS A 72 1.02 21.22 -4.15
C LYS A 72 1.03 19.74 -3.81
N GLN A 73 0.07 19.31 -3.01
CA GLN A 73 -0.04 17.93 -2.58
C GLN A 73 -1.49 17.51 -2.40
N SER A 74 -1.76 16.27 -2.74
CA SER A 74 -3.03 15.60 -2.51
C SER A 74 -2.84 14.57 -1.40
N GLY A 75 -3.83 14.43 -0.53
CA GLY A 75 -3.76 13.49 0.57
C GLY A 75 -5.11 13.04 1.09
N VAL A 76 -5.15 11.82 1.59
CA VAL A 76 -6.32 11.20 2.19
C VAL A 76 -5.92 10.33 3.37
N SER A 77 -6.68 10.40 4.45
CA SER A 77 -6.66 9.46 5.56
C SER A 77 -7.80 8.47 5.38
N ILE A 78 -7.53 7.22 5.73
CA ILE A 78 -8.46 6.10 5.61
C ILE A 78 -8.61 5.50 7.00
N ASP A 79 -9.82 5.60 7.58
CA ASP A 79 -10.11 5.07 8.91
C ASP A 79 -10.37 3.56 8.82
N LEU A 80 -9.43 2.77 9.34
CA LEU A 80 -9.47 1.31 9.33
C LEU A 80 -9.91 0.72 10.66
N LYS A 81 -10.48 1.55 11.55
CA LYS A 81 -11.09 1.05 12.77
C LYS A 81 -12.13 -0.01 12.44
N ASP A 82 -12.00 -1.17 13.08
CA ASP A 82 -12.83 -2.35 12.89
C ASP A 82 -12.71 -3.04 11.50
N ALA A 83 -11.81 -2.58 10.63
CA ALA A 83 -11.49 -3.27 9.39
C ALA A 83 -10.57 -4.48 9.65
N SER A 84 -10.89 -5.63 9.07
CA SER A 84 -10.02 -6.81 9.11
C SER A 84 -8.87 -6.76 8.08
N GLY A 85 -8.91 -5.79 7.17
CA GLY A 85 -7.93 -5.57 6.11
C GLY A 85 -8.36 -4.43 5.18
N TRP A 86 -7.41 -3.88 4.43
CA TRP A 86 -7.65 -2.88 3.40
C TRP A 86 -6.69 -3.12 2.23
N ASP A 87 -7.19 -2.85 1.04
CA ASP A 87 -6.43 -2.83 -0.20
C ASP A 87 -7.01 -1.71 -1.08
N ALA A 88 -6.14 -0.97 -1.76
CA ALA A 88 -6.55 0.02 -2.73
C ALA A 88 -5.56 0.14 -3.88
N TRP A 89 -6.14 0.33 -5.06
CA TRP A 89 -5.44 0.60 -6.30
C TRP A 89 -5.27 2.10 -6.48
N LEU A 90 -4.04 2.57 -6.72
CA LEU A 90 -3.75 3.99 -6.92
C LEU A 90 -3.56 4.34 -8.41
N SER A 91 -4.09 5.49 -8.84
CA SER A 91 -3.93 6.08 -10.19
C SER A 91 -3.87 7.62 -10.14
N PRO A 92 -2.99 8.36 -10.85
CA PRO A 92 -2.15 7.88 -11.93
C PRO A 92 -1.02 6.99 -11.41
N LEU A 93 -0.65 6.06 -12.28
CA LEU A 93 0.23 4.94 -11.99
C LEU A 93 1.70 5.37 -11.81
N GLU A 94 2.08 6.55 -12.29
CA GLU A 94 3.46 6.95 -12.51
C GLU A 94 3.75 8.30 -11.84
N PRO A 95 4.27 8.31 -10.60
CA PRO A 95 5.02 9.47 -10.15
C PRO A 95 6.19 9.68 -11.13
N ASP A 96 6.29 10.86 -11.73
CA ASP A 96 7.47 11.28 -12.49
C ASP A 96 8.63 11.62 -11.53
N TRP A 97 9.78 12.00 -12.07
CA TRP A 97 11.00 12.32 -11.34
C TRP A 97 10.84 13.28 -10.16
N ASP A 98 9.82 14.14 -10.19
CA ASP A 98 9.57 15.17 -9.17
C ASP A 98 8.39 14.84 -8.25
N SER A 99 7.94 13.59 -8.23
CA SER A 99 6.78 13.17 -7.45
C SER A 99 6.95 11.81 -6.79
N GLN A 100 6.20 11.59 -5.71
CA GLN A 100 6.24 10.38 -4.92
C GLN A 100 4.89 10.12 -4.25
N MET A 101 4.65 8.85 -3.91
CA MET A 101 3.55 8.46 -3.04
C MET A 101 4.11 8.08 -1.68
N VAL A 102 3.59 8.69 -0.62
CA VAL A 102 3.93 8.39 0.77
C VAL A 102 2.75 7.67 1.41
N LEU A 103 3.01 6.50 1.98
CA LEU A 103 2.06 5.70 2.72
C LEU A 103 2.52 5.63 4.17
N THR A 104 1.67 6.08 5.09
CA THR A 104 1.96 6.05 6.53
C THR A 104 0.98 5.12 7.21
N PHE A 105 1.49 4.14 7.95
CA PHE A 105 0.70 3.13 8.63
C PHE A 105 0.65 3.42 10.13
N THR A 106 -0.55 3.65 10.66
CA THR A 106 -0.76 3.90 12.08
C THR A 106 -1.57 2.76 12.69
N GLY A 107 -1.01 2.10 13.69
CA GLY A 107 -1.67 1.05 14.48
C GLY A 107 -2.32 1.58 15.75
N THR A 108 -3.06 0.70 16.42
CA THR A 108 -3.61 0.96 17.76
C THR A 108 -2.89 0.12 18.81
N GLN A 109 -2.27 0.80 19.79
CA GLN A 109 -1.68 0.16 20.96
C GLN A 109 -2.76 -0.40 21.90
N PRO A 110 -2.41 -1.30 22.84
CA PRO A 110 -3.38 -1.86 23.79
C PRO A 110 -4.13 -0.83 24.65
N ASP A 111 -3.55 0.35 24.89
CA ASP A 111 -4.16 1.46 25.63
C ASP A 111 -5.00 2.39 24.73
N GLY A 112 -5.12 2.08 23.44
CA GLY A 112 -5.83 2.89 22.44
C GLY A 112 -4.99 4.01 21.82
N ALA A 113 -3.75 4.22 22.26
CA ALA A 113 -2.86 5.23 21.68
C ALA A 113 -2.45 4.84 20.24
N PRO A 114 -2.27 5.82 19.34
CA PRO A 114 -1.71 5.54 18.03
C PRO A 114 -0.24 5.12 18.13
N GLU A 115 0.21 4.24 17.23
CA GLU A 115 1.62 3.90 17.02
C GLU A 115 1.93 3.98 15.53
N LEU A 116 2.97 4.72 15.16
CA LEU A 116 3.46 4.73 13.79
C LEU A 116 4.19 3.40 13.52
N LEU A 117 3.63 2.58 12.63
CA LEU A 117 4.14 1.22 12.36
C LEU A 117 5.22 1.22 11.29
N GLU A 118 4.99 1.96 10.20
CA GLU A 118 5.91 2.07 9.08
C GLU A 118 5.55 3.29 8.24
N ARG A 119 6.54 3.81 7.50
CA ARG A 119 6.32 4.73 6.40
C ARG A 119 7.00 4.17 5.16
N VAL A 120 6.20 3.92 4.14
CA VAL A 120 6.63 3.41 2.85
C VAL A 120 6.50 4.53 1.82
N ILE A 121 7.52 4.67 0.97
CA ILE A 121 7.52 5.65 -0.10
C ILE A 121 7.76 4.95 -1.42
N VAL A 122 6.98 5.34 -2.43
CA VAL A 122 7.10 4.83 -3.79
C VAL A 122 7.48 6.00 -4.68
N ALA A 123 8.70 5.97 -5.22
CA ALA A 123 9.33 7.09 -5.91
C ALA A 123 10.47 6.62 -6.82
N ARG A 124 10.77 7.34 -7.91
CA ARG A 124 11.80 6.90 -8.88
C ARG A 124 13.21 6.99 -8.29
N SER A 125 13.96 5.89 -8.36
CA SER A 125 15.37 5.90 -7.98
C SER A 125 16.22 6.48 -9.09
N LYS A 126 16.98 7.54 -8.76
CA LYS A 126 17.97 8.14 -9.69
C LYS A 126 19.15 7.21 -9.95
N GLU A 127 19.59 6.48 -8.94
CA GLU A 127 20.76 5.60 -9.06
C GLU A 127 20.47 4.37 -9.92
N GLU A 128 19.25 3.85 -9.82
CA GLU A 128 18.85 2.65 -10.58
C GLU A 128 18.20 2.99 -11.92
N ASP A 129 17.72 4.23 -12.11
CA ASP A 129 16.82 4.65 -13.19
C ASP A 129 15.55 3.76 -13.29
N LEU A 130 15.03 3.37 -12.12
CA LEU A 130 13.94 2.40 -11.98
C LEU A 130 12.89 2.88 -10.99
N GLY A 131 11.75 2.20 -11.01
CA GLY A 131 10.82 2.29 -9.90
C GLY A 131 11.44 1.72 -8.62
N ALA A 132 11.17 2.29 -7.45
CA ALA A 132 11.71 1.84 -6.19
C ALA A 132 10.75 2.01 -5.01
N LEU A 133 10.86 1.06 -4.08
CA LEU A 133 10.21 1.07 -2.78
C LEU A 133 11.24 1.53 -1.75
N TYR A 134 10.87 2.57 -1.02
CA TYR A 134 11.65 3.15 0.06
C TYR A 134 10.92 2.90 1.39
N VAL A 135 11.71 2.78 2.44
CA VAL A 135 11.26 2.70 3.83
C VAL A 135 11.86 3.86 4.61
N ASP A 136 11.28 4.19 5.76
CA ASP A 136 11.81 5.20 6.68
C ASP A 136 12.30 4.53 7.97
N PRO A 137 13.57 4.11 8.03
CA PRO A 137 14.13 3.45 9.22
C PRO A 137 14.03 4.28 10.49
N SER A 138 13.83 5.60 10.41
CA SER A 138 13.72 6.46 11.59
C SER A 138 12.43 6.26 12.38
N VAL A 139 11.41 5.63 11.78
CA VAL A 139 10.12 5.34 12.41
C VAL A 139 10.30 4.45 13.64
N HIS A 140 11.10 3.39 13.53
CA HIS A 140 11.25 2.36 14.56
C HIS A 140 12.71 1.93 14.82
N GLY A 141 13.66 2.41 14.02
CA GLY A 141 15.08 2.14 14.17
C GLY A 141 15.58 0.84 13.53
N ALA A 142 14.80 0.18 12.66
CA ALA A 142 15.26 -1.04 12.00
C ALA A 142 16.49 -0.77 11.12
N SER A 143 17.47 -1.66 11.18
CA SER A 143 18.66 -1.60 10.32
C SER A 143 18.59 -2.55 9.12
N THR A 144 17.67 -3.51 9.17
CA THR A 144 17.43 -4.51 8.13
C THR A 144 15.94 -4.86 8.06
N TYR A 145 15.55 -5.40 6.91
CA TYR A 145 14.19 -5.79 6.62
C TYR A 145 14.16 -7.20 6.03
N THR A 146 13.11 -7.93 6.36
CA THR A 146 12.70 -9.12 5.61
C THR A 146 11.82 -8.66 4.46
N VAL A 147 12.17 -9.07 3.24
CA VAL A 147 11.41 -8.77 2.02
C VAL A 147 10.89 -10.07 1.45
N ARG A 148 9.57 -10.17 1.30
CA ARG A 148 8.91 -11.32 0.68
C ARG A 148 8.28 -10.89 -0.63
N GLY A 149 8.33 -11.77 -1.62
CA GLY A 149 7.66 -11.56 -2.89
C GLY A 149 6.74 -12.71 -3.22
N TYR A 150 5.56 -12.40 -3.74
CA TYR A 150 4.52 -13.37 -4.07
C TYR A 150 4.12 -13.29 -5.53
N ASN A 151 3.63 -14.40 -6.06
CA ASN A 151 3.08 -14.48 -7.41
C ASN A 151 1.80 -15.32 -7.36
N GLY A 152 0.66 -14.71 -7.63
CA GLY A 152 -0.66 -15.33 -7.51
C GLY A 152 -0.94 -15.82 -6.09
N GLY A 153 -0.53 -15.05 -5.07
CA GLY A 153 -0.69 -15.38 -3.65
C GLY A 153 0.26 -16.46 -3.12
N LYS A 154 1.20 -16.96 -3.93
CA LYS A 154 2.21 -17.94 -3.50
C LYS A 154 3.53 -17.26 -3.24
N LEU A 155 4.20 -17.62 -2.14
CA LEU A 155 5.55 -17.14 -1.84
C LEU A 155 6.51 -17.57 -2.95
N ALA A 156 7.06 -16.59 -3.65
CA ALA A 156 8.01 -16.79 -4.74
C ALA A 156 9.46 -16.63 -4.25
N PHE A 157 9.68 -15.71 -3.32
CA PHE A 157 10.95 -15.56 -2.61
C PHE A 157 10.75 -14.96 -1.22
N GLU A 158 11.70 -15.23 -0.32
CA GLU A 158 11.86 -14.56 0.96
C GLU A 158 13.34 -14.23 1.16
N ARG A 159 13.64 -13.00 1.55
CA ARG A 159 14.99 -12.52 1.78
C ARG A 159 15.08 -11.78 3.11
N PHE A 160 15.93 -12.29 3.99
CA PHE A 160 16.25 -11.72 5.30
C PHE A 160 17.45 -10.77 5.22
N GLY A 161 17.55 -9.85 6.18
CA GLY A 161 18.72 -9.00 6.36
C GLY A 161 18.93 -7.99 5.24
N VAL A 162 17.88 -7.60 4.52
CA VAL A 162 18.00 -6.60 3.44
C VAL A 162 18.25 -5.25 4.08
N LYS A 163 19.46 -4.72 3.89
CA LYS A 163 19.83 -3.39 4.38
C LYS A 163 19.38 -2.33 3.36
N PRO A 164 18.48 -1.40 3.72
CA PRO A 164 18.07 -0.36 2.82
C PRO A 164 19.23 0.63 2.61
N VAL A 165 19.28 1.25 1.43
CA VAL A 165 20.34 2.18 1.02
C VAL A 165 19.77 3.59 0.96
N GLN A 166 20.36 4.50 1.72
CA GLN A 166 19.96 5.90 1.71
C GLN A 166 20.18 6.49 0.32
N GLU A 167 19.14 7.11 -0.24
CA GLU A 167 19.24 7.91 -1.46
C GLU A 167 18.55 9.25 -1.24
N ASN A 168 18.98 10.26 -2.00
CA ASN A 168 18.25 11.52 -2.03
C ASN A 168 17.05 11.37 -2.97
N LEU A 169 15.86 11.27 -2.40
CA LEU A 169 14.62 11.35 -3.15
C LEU A 169 14.51 12.71 -3.85
N ALA A 170 14.09 12.69 -5.11
CA ALA A 170 13.80 13.90 -5.86
C ALA A 170 12.36 14.37 -5.65
N GLY A 171 12.13 15.66 -5.90
CA GLY A 171 10.84 16.32 -5.74
C GLY A 171 10.72 17.16 -4.45
N PRO A 172 9.65 17.97 -4.35
CA PRO A 172 9.32 18.71 -3.14
C PRO A 172 9.18 17.75 -1.95
N GLY A 173 9.68 18.10 -0.77
CA GLY A 173 9.45 17.30 0.44
C GLY A 173 10.09 15.91 0.45
N GLY A 174 11.14 15.66 -0.36
CA GLY A 174 11.92 14.43 -0.29
C GLY A 174 12.30 14.12 1.16
N SER A 175 11.78 13.02 1.70
CA SER A 175 12.03 12.66 3.09
C SER A 175 13.52 12.37 3.23
N ALA A 176 14.24 13.21 3.97
CA ALA A 176 15.65 13.03 4.26
C ALA A 176 15.96 11.71 4.99
N GLN A 177 14.93 10.96 5.38
CA GLN A 177 15.00 9.72 6.15
C GLN A 177 14.61 8.49 5.30
N ALA A 178 14.25 8.66 4.04
CA ALA A 178 13.88 7.55 3.16
C ALA A 178 15.11 6.80 2.63
N SER A 179 15.10 5.48 2.76
CA SER A 179 16.13 4.59 2.22
C SER A 179 15.51 3.56 1.28
N ARG A 180 16.10 3.38 0.10
CA ARG A 180 15.64 2.41 -0.90
C ARG A 180 15.83 1.00 -0.37
N LEU A 181 14.75 0.22 -0.38
CA LEU A 181 14.79 -1.19 0.00
C LEU A 181 14.86 -2.09 -1.24
N VAL A 182 14.10 -1.78 -2.28
CA VAL A 182 14.13 -2.52 -3.55
C VAL A 182 13.85 -1.61 -4.74
N ALA A 183 14.33 -2.00 -5.92
CA ALA A 183 13.99 -1.39 -7.21
C ALA A 183 13.31 -2.41 -8.14
N PHE A 184 12.61 -1.96 -9.18
CA PHE A 184 11.90 -2.82 -10.12
C PHE A 184 11.84 -2.18 -11.52
N PRO A 185 11.89 -2.99 -12.60
CA PRO A 185 11.93 -2.49 -13.96
C PRO A 185 10.66 -1.73 -14.31
N GLY A 186 10.80 -0.73 -15.19
CA GLY A 186 9.70 0.08 -15.69
C GLY A 186 9.27 1.18 -14.72
N LYS A 187 8.41 2.07 -15.22
CA LYS A 187 7.76 3.05 -14.37
C LYS A 187 6.84 2.36 -13.37
N PHE A 188 6.59 3.03 -12.24
CA PHE A 188 5.63 2.58 -11.23
C PHE A 188 4.34 2.17 -11.89
N SER A 189 3.78 1.07 -11.42
CA SER A 189 2.47 0.66 -11.86
C SER A 189 1.81 0.03 -10.64
N SER A 190 0.80 0.76 -10.15
CA SER A 190 0.09 0.64 -8.88
C SER A 190 0.98 0.46 -7.65
N GLY A 191 0.64 1.18 -6.59
CA GLY A 191 1.02 0.77 -5.25
C GLY A 191 -0.25 0.31 -4.59
N HIS A 192 -0.25 -0.95 -4.16
CA HIS A 192 -1.24 -1.47 -3.24
C HIS A 192 -0.51 -1.71 -1.95
N SER A 193 -1.14 -1.45 -0.82
CA SER A 193 -0.62 -1.98 0.43
C SER A 193 -1.62 -2.96 0.97
N VAL A 194 -1.29 -4.24 0.80
CA VAL A 194 -1.97 -5.31 1.51
C VAL A 194 -1.55 -5.21 2.97
N ILE A 195 -2.51 -5.09 3.87
CA ILE A 195 -2.26 -5.01 5.32
C ILE A 195 -2.34 -6.40 5.97
N GLU A 196 -3.11 -7.31 5.37
CA GLU A 196 -3.11 -8.71 5.75
C GLU A 196 -2.03 -9.45 4.94
N GLY A 197 -0.87 -9.67 5.55
CA GLY A 197 0.17 -10.47 4.91
C GLY A 197 -0.43 -11.83 4.49
N PRO A 198 0.00 -12.41 3.35
CA PRO A 198 -0.63 -13.59 2.75
C PRO A 198 -0.61 -14.88 3.62
N ASN A 199 -0.02 -14.80 4.82
CA ASN A 199 -0.02 -15.85 5.85
C ASN A 199 -0.84 -15.47 7.10
N GLY A 200 -1.78 -14.52 7.01
CA GLY A 200 -2.58 -14.03 8.14
C GLY A 200 -1.80 -13.12 9.10
N GLU A 201 -0.70 -12.51 8.63
CA GLU A 201 0.01 -11.47 9.39
C GLU A 201 -0.87 -10.23 9.40
N THR A 202 -1.25 -9.73 10.58
CA THR A 202 -2.32 -8.73 10.68
C THR A 202 -1.92 -7.32 10.28
N CYS A 203 -0.64 -7.05 9.99
CA CYS A 203 -0.10 -5.73 9.62
C CYS A 203 1.28 -5.85 8.92
N THR A 204 1.33 -6.19 7.63
CA THR A 204 2.61 -6.22 6.89
C THR A 204 2.53 -5.33 5.65
N PRO A 205 3.16 -4.13 5.66
CA PRO A 205 3.12 -3.22 4.51
C PRO A 205 3.57 -3.90 3.22
N GLY A 206 2.86 -3.62 2.13
CA GLY A 206 3.14 -4.21 0.81
C GLY A 206 3.08 -3.20 -0.33
N LEU A 207 3.54 -3.67 -1.49
CA LEU A 207 3.45 -3.06 -2.81
C LEU A 207 3.06 -4.15 -3.82
N ASP A 208 1.84 -4.11 -4.37
CA ASP A 208 1.48 -4.93 -5.54
C ASP A 208 1.84 -4.26 -6.88
N PHE A 209 1.92 -5.09 -7.92
CA PHE A 209 2.09 -4.69 -9.31
C PHE A 209 0.94 -5.25 -10.17
N PRO A 210 0.46 -4.51 -11.19
CA PRO A 210 -0.58 -4.97 -12.11
C PRO A 210 -0.12 -6.14 -12.99
N ASN A 211 1.20 -6.29 -13.15
CA ASN A 211 1.82 -7.43 -13.83
C ASN A 211 3.10 -7.78 -13.07
N PRO A 212 3.45 -9.08 -12.94
CA PRO A 212 4.63 -9.49 -12.21
C PRO A 212 5.92 -8.79 -12.67
N ARG A 213 6.72 -8.29 -11.72
CA ARG A 213 8.00 -7.61 -11.99
C ARG A 213 9.15 -8.26 -11.21
N PRO A 214 10.33 -8.45 -11.82
CA PRO A 214 11.51 -8.89 -11.09
C PRO A 214 12.01 -7.75 -10.20
N VAL A 215 12.16 -8.03 -8.92
CA VAL A 215 12.61 -7.06 -7.93
C VAL A 215 14.13 -7.12 -7.82
N ARG A 216 14.79 -5.96 -7.82
CA ARG A 216 16.23 -5.79 -7.64
C ARG A 216 16.51 -5.30 -6.23
N PHE A 217 17.36 -6.02 -5.51
CA PHE A 217 17.81 -5.65 -4.18
C PHE A 217 18.99 -4.67 -4.20
N PRO A 218 19.33 -4.04 -3.06
CA PRO A 218 20.41 -3.04 -3.02
C PRO A 218 21.79 -3.59 -3.35
N ASP A 219 22.02 -4.89 -3.18
CA ASP A 219 23.23 -5.59 -3.63
C ASP A 219 23.24 -5.90 -5.14
N ARG A 220 22.28 -5.34 -5.89
CA ARG A 220 22.07 -5.50 -7.33
C ARG A 220 21.73 -6.91 -7.80
N THR A 221 21.43 -7.82 -6.86
CA THR A 221 20.85 -9.12 -7.22
C THR A 221 19.37 -8.95 -7.58
N PHE A 222 18.92 -9.75 -8.53
CA PHE A 222 17.52 -9.81 -8.92
C PHE A 222 16.81 -10.99 -8.27
N SER A 223 15.51 -10.83 -8.08
CA SER A 223 14.59 -11.89 -7.70
C SER A 223 13.73 -12.34 -8.89
N VAL A 224 12.91 -13.37 -8.64
CA VAL A 224 11.85 -13.80 -9.55
C VAL A 224 10.77 -12.72 -9.71
N ALA A 225 10.04 -12.76 -10.83
CA ALA A 225 8.97 -11.83 -11.07
C ALA A 225 7.77 -12.09 -10.15
N VAL A 226 7.34 -11.05 -9.44
CA VAL A 226 6.30 -11.10 -8.39
C VAL A 226 5.24 -10.04 -8.63
N ASP A 227 4.00 -10.33 -8.25
CA ASP A 227 2.88 -9.40 -8.27
C ASP A 227 2.65 -8.69 -6.94
N LEU A 228 3.25 -9.18 -5.84
CA LEU A 228 3.24 -8.53 -4.52
C LEU A 228 4.64 -8.54 -3.91
N VAL A 229 5.04 -7.44 -3.27
CA VAL A 229 6.18 -7.37 -2.35
C VAL A 229 5.69 -6.94 -0.99
N THR A 230 6.03 -7.66 0.08
CA THR A 230 5.80 -7.23 1.45
C THR A 230 7.11 -6.99 2.17
N VAL A 231 7.09 -6.07 3.13
CA VAL A 231 8.27 -5.65 3.88
C VAL A 231 7.98 -5.73 5.38
N GLN A 232 8.93 -6.28 6.11
CA GLN A 232 8.86 -6.40 7.56
C GLN A 232 10.16 -5.90 8.19
N PRO A 233 10.11 -4.88 9.07
CA PRO A 233 11.30 -4.43 9.78
C PRO A 233 11.80 -5.51 10.75
N GLU A 234 13.09 -5.82 10.71
CA GLU A 234 13.69 -6.83 11.58
C GLU A 234 14.11 -6.26 12.93
N GLY A 235 13.91 -7.03 14.00
CA GLY A 235 14.27 -6.63 15.36
C GLY A 235 13.35 -5.57 15.99
N VAL A 236 12.26 -5.21 15.31
CA VAL A 236 11.27 -4.24 15.81
C VAL A 236 10.12 -4.98 16.49
N ALA A 237 9.82 -4.57 17.72
CA ALA A 237 8.68 -5.07 18.49
C ALA A 237 7.56 -4.02 18.50
N LEU A 238 6.68 -4.10 17.50
CA LEU A 238 5.48 -3.26 17.44
C LEU A 238 4.51 -3.63 18.57
N LYS A 239 3.93 -2.63 19.23
CA LYS A 239 2.96 -2.85 20.32
C LYS A 239 1.55 -3.06 19.77
N SER A 240 1.23 -2.44 18.65
CA SER A 240 -0.07 -2.51 18.01
C SER A 240 -0.32 -3.88 17.42
N ARG A 241 -1.58 -4.31 17.53
CA ARG A 241 -2.06 -5.58 16.95
C ARG A 241 -3.04 -5.39 15.81
N THR A 242 -3.57 -4.18 15.69
CA THR A 242 -4.55 -3.78 14.68
C THR A 242 -4.07 -2.52 13.99
N LEU A 243 -4.43 -2.40 12.73
CA LEU A 243 -4.27 -1.16 11.99
C LEU A 243 -5.42 -0.22 12.34
N ARG A 244 -5.09 1.06 12.52
CA ARG A 244 -6.04 2.12 12.83
C ARG A 244 -6.34 2.95 11.61
N GLU A 245 -5.29 3.37 10.93
CA GLU A 245 -5.37 4.38 9.88
C GLU A 245 -4.24 4.14 8.88
N VAL A 246 -4.54 4.39 7.61
CA VAL A 246 -3.53 4.60 6.58
C VAL A 246 -3.70 5.98 6.00
N THR A 247 -2.62 6.74 5.94
CA THR A 247 -2.59 7.98 5.18
C THR A 247 -1.83 7.78 3.89
N LEU A 248 -2.36 8.37 2.82
CA LEU A 248 -1.77 8.38 1.49
C LEU A 248 -1.55 9.83 1.09
N GLN A 249 -0.33 10.18 0.71
CA GLN A 249 0.01 11.53 0.27
C GLN A 249 0.77 11.47 -1.06
N GLY A 250 0.19 12.09 -2.08
CA GLY A 250 0.82 12.33 -3.36
C GLY A 250 1.62 13.64 -3.30
N VAL A 251 2.92 13.53 -3.03
CA VAL A 251 3.82 14.69 -2.98
C VAL A 251 4.30 15.00 -4.39
N GLY A 252 4.13 16.25 -4.84
CA GLY A 252 4.34 16.61 -6.24
C GLY A 252 3.25 16.05 -7.18
N LEU A 253 2.13 15.58 -6.63
CA LEU A 253 0.96 15.09 -7.38
C LEU A 253 -0.26 15.95 -7.07
N GLU A 254 -0.78 16.64 -8.09
CA GLU A 254 -2.01 17.43 -7.97
C GLU A 254 -3.25 16.56 -7.69
N SER A 255 -3.23 15.30 -8.13
CA SER A 255 -4.32 14.37 -7.84
C SER A 255 -3.90 12.91 -7.97
N PHE A 256 -4.59 12.04 -7.23
CA PHE A 256 -4.63 10.60 -7.46
C PHE A 256 -6.05 10.06 -7.23
N THR A 257 -6.26 8.79 -7.48
CA THR A 257 -7.53 8.10 -7.48
C THR A 257 -7.32 6.75 -6.81
N LEU A 258 -8.09 6.52 -5.75
CA LEU A 258 -8.30 5.21 -5.16
C LEU A 258 -9.33 4.48 -6.01
N GLN A 259 -8.89 3.51 -6.81
CA GLN A 259 -9.78 2.72 -7.64
C GLN A 259 -10.43 1.62 -6.82
N LYS A 260 -11.72 1.42 -7.08
CA LYS A 260 -12.44 0.24 -6.60
C LYS A 260 -11.90 -0.93 -7.40
N GLU A 261 -11.57 -2.05 -6.77
CA GLU A 261 -11.21 -3.27 -7.52
C GLU A 261 -12.26 -3.52 -8.61
N VAL A 262 -11.90 -3.26 -9.87
CA VAL A 262 -12.68 -3.74 -11.00
C VAL A 262 -12.34 -5.21 -11.07
N ARG A 263 -13.14 -6.03 -10.38
CA ARG A 263 -13.24 -7.46 -10.68
C ARG A 263 -13.47 -7.55 -12.17
N THR A 264 -12.45 -7.90 -12.95
CA THR A 264 -12.71 -8.21 -14.36
C THR A 264 -13.73 -9.36 -14.41
N PRO A 265 -14.77 -9.25 -15.26
CA PRO A 265 -15.79 -10.29 -15.40
C PRO A 265 -15.19 -11.65 -15.80
#